data_AF-A0AAV6TKI2-F1
#
_entry.id   AF-A0AAV6TKI2-F1
#
_cell.length_a   1.000
_cell.length_b   1.000
_cell.length_c   1.000
_cell.angle_alpha   90.00
_cell.angle_beta   90.00
_cell.angle_gamma   90.00
#
_symmetry.space_group_name_H-M   'P 1'
#
loop_
_entity.id
_entity.type
_entity.pdbx_description
1 polymer ?
#
loop_
_entity_poly.entity_id
_entity_poly.type
_entity_poly.pdbx_seq_one_letter_code
_entity_poly.pdbx_strand_id
1 'polypeptide(L)'
;MESLNRVSSCPLIGPTINSSPLYVRYHNLIYHRKACLVTCPFSCSGDPMSFGEFLRVHMKEVHQVNASHACPFCLGRFQWLRQEARSEEVNRHRLECMKALFPELFHSRVPKIRPNDKQREQSQLFAEIKQLHHDLVCEGSESKLKEQIRNLLLDHDAAEITKLRAQLSTLEEARNQREQLIQEKEQLIQEKEQLIQMHEQLIQMHEQLSFSLREHQQKLVKV
;
A
#
# COMPACT_ATOMS: atom_id res chain seq x y z
N MET A 1 51.81 6.01 39.31
CA MET A 1 51.72 4.65 39.88
C MET A 1 50.78 4.74 41.05
N GLU A 2 49.58 4.19 40.95
CA GLU A 2 48.86 3.65 42.11
C GLU A 2 47.69 2.81 41.58
N SER A 3 47.87 1.51 41.77
CA SER A 3 46.94 0.44 41.54
C SER A 3 45.94 0.34 42.70
N LEU A 4 44.65 0.36 42.39
CA LEU A 4 43.63 -0.17 43.27
C LEU A 4 42.77 -1.19 42.52
N ASN A 5 43.00 -2.45 42.90
CA ASN A 5 42.10 -3.57 42.67
C ASN A 5 40.69 -3.24 43.17
N ARG A 6 39.69 -3.39 42.30
CA ARG A 6 38.36 -3.86 42.71
C ARG A 6 37.96 -5.05 41.86
N VAL A 7 38.10 -6.19 42.51
CA VAL A 7 37.36 -7.42 42.22
C VAL A 7 35.87 -7.06 42.20
N SER A 8 35.25 -7.08 41.02
CA SER A 8 33.80 -7.14 40.90
C SER A 8 33.45 -8.59 40.64
N SER A 9 33.10 -9.25 41.73
CA SER A 9 32.51 -10.57 41.80
C SER A 9 31.35 -10.66 40.81
N CYS A 10 31.49 -11.50 39.78
CA CYS A 10 30.36 -11.94 38.97
C CYS A 10 29.35 -12.63 39.90
N PRO A 11 28.12 -12.11 40.05
CA PRO A 11 27.07 -12.87 40.70
C PRO A 11 26.75 -14.04 39.80
N LEU A 12 27.02 -15.23 40.33
CA LEU A 12 26.48 -16.50 39.90
C LEU A 12 24.97 -16.36 39.62
N ILE A 13 24.58 -16.87 38.45
CA ILE A 13 23.28 -17.47 38.18
C ILE A 13 22.10 -16.51 38.41
N GLY A 14 21.95 -15.58 37.46
CA GLY A 14 20.65 -14.95 37.21
C GLY A 14 19.60 -16.01 36.85
N PRO A 15 18.31 -15.75 37.10
CA PRO A 15 17.25 -16.75 37.08
C PRO A 15 17.29 -17.50 35.75
N THR A 16 17.13 -18.83 35.81
CA THR A 16 16.84 -19.67 34.64
C THR A 16 15.79 -18.93 33.82
N ILE A 17 16.24 -18.25 32.75
CA ILE A 17 15.36 -17.55 31.83
C ILE A 17 14.52 -18.69 31.28
N ASN A 18 13.28 -18.82 31.76
CA ASN A 18 12.27 -19.63 31.15
C ASN A 18 12.22 -19.16 29.72
N SER A 19 12.93 -19.87 28.85
CA SER A 19 13.07 -19.50 27.46
C SER A 19 11.67 -19.50 26.91
N SER A 20 11.17 -18.31 26.55
CA SER A 20 9.81 -18.15 26.05
C SER A 20 9.51 -19.25 25.03
N PRO A 21 8.32 -19.91 25.08
CA PRO A 21 7.95 -20.91 24.09
C PRO A 21 8.17 -20.44 22.64
N LEU A 22 8.03 -19.13 22.38
CA LEU A 22 8.33 -18.52 21.08
C LEU A 22 9.82 -18.48 20.74
N TYR A 23 10.69 -18.24 21.73
CA TYR A 23 12.14 -18.32 21.54
C TYR A 23 12.57 -19.74 21.17
N VAL A 24 12.07 -20.75 21.90
CA VAL A 24 12.36 -22.17 21.59
C VAL A 24 11.87 -22.52 20.19
N ARG A 25 10.65 -22.10 19.85
CA ARG A 25 10.05 -22.32 18.52
C ARG A 25 10.86 -21.65 17.41
N TYR A 26 11.25 -20.40 17.59
CA TYR A 26 12.08 -19.65 16.64
C TYR A 26 13.45 -20.31 16.45
N HIS A 27 14.12 -20.66 17.55
CA HIS A 27 15.43 -21.28 17.51
C HIS A 27 15.40 -22.66 16.86
N ASN A 28 14.39 -23.48 17.16
CA ASN A 28 14.19 -24.78 16.50
C ASN A 28 13.94 -24.62 15.00
N LEU A 29 13.14 -23.63 14.58
CA LEU A 29 12.90 -23.36 13.16
C LEU A 29 14.20 -22.98 12.45
N ILE A 30 15.00 -22.06 13.02
CA ILE A 30 16.30 -21.74 12.42
C ILE A 30 17.19 -22.98 12.37
N TYR A 31 17.29 -23.73 13.48
CA TYR A 31 18.17 -24.87 13.59
C TYR A 31 17.84 -25.97 12.56
N HIS A 32 16.56 -26.34 12.43
CA HIS A 32 16.12 -27.36 11.49
C HIS A 32 16.15 -26.91 10.03
N ARG A 33 16.14 -25.60 9.78
CA ARG A 33 16.13 -25.03 8.43
C ARG A 33 17.48 -24.49 7.98
N LYS A 34 18.56 -24.66 8.76
CA LYS A 34 19.92 -24.22 8.38
C LYS A 34 20.36 -24.76 7.01
N ALA A 35 19.90 -25.96 6.64
CA ALA A 35 20.21 -26.61 5.37
C ALA A 35 19.24 -26.26 4.23
N CYS A 36 18.16 -25.49 4.51
CA CYS A 36 17.29 -25.01 3.45
C CYS A 36 18.02 -23.94 2.65
N LEU A 37 17.93 -24.06 1.32
CA LEU A 37 18.35 -23.02 0.41
C LEU A 37 17.28 -21.94 0.36
N VAL A 38 17.71 -20.69 0.46
CA VAL A 38 16.86 -19.51 0.32
C VAL A 38 17.49 -18.56 -0.68
N THR A 39 16.65 -17.89 -1.46
CA THR A 39 17.04 -16.75 -2.26
C THR A 39 16.69 -15.48 -1.49
N CYS A 40 17.48 -14.42 -1.69
CA CYS A 40 17.15 -13.14 -1.08
C CYS A 40 15.86 -12.59 -1.70
N PRO A 41 14.82 -12.28 -0.91
CA PRO A 41 13.56 -11.74 -1.43
C PRO A 41 13.71 -10.33 -2.00
N PHE A 42 14.86 -9.69 -1.79
CA PHE A 42 15.21 -8.38 -2.35
C PHE A 42 16.08 -8.47 -3.61
N SER A 43 16.26 -9.68 -4.15
CA SER A 43 16.91 -9.94 -5.45
C SER A 43 18.34 -9.41 -5.61
N CYS A 44 19.07 -9.18 -4.50
CA CYS A 44 20.45 -8.70 -4.53
C CYS A 44 21.48 -9.82 -4.79
N SER A 45 21.07 -11.09 -4.68
CA SER A 45 21.86 -12.26 -5.10
C SER A 45 20.93 -13.25 -5.80
N GLY A 46 21.23 -13.58 -7.07
CA GLY A 46 20.45 -14.56 -7.84
C GLY A 46 20.66 -16.00 -7.37
N ASP A 47 21.78 -16.29 -6.72
CA ASP A 47 22.14 -17.63 -6.29
C ASP A 47 21.47 -18.01 -4.96
N PRO A 48 20.83 -19.20 -4.87
CA PRO A 48 20.36 -19.74 -3.60
C PRO A 48 21.52 -19.97 -2.63
N MET A 49 21.34 -19.57 -1.37
CA MET A 49 22.32 -19.78 -0.30
C MET A 49 21.69 -20.49 0.89
N SER A 50 22.51 -21.06 1.77
CA SER A 50 21.98 -21.69 2.98
C SER A 50 21.30 -20.65 3.89
N PHE A 51 20.21 -21.01 4.55
CA PHE A 51 19.50 -20.09 5.47
C PHE A 51 20.42 -19.53 6.57
N GLY A 52 21.39 -20.33 7.03
CA GLY A 52 22.39 -19.88 8.00
C GLY A 52 23.42 -18.90 7.46
N GLU A 53 23.72 -18.94 6.17
CA GLU A 53 24.58 -17.98 5.46
C GLU A 53 23.82 -16.69 5.15
N PHE A 54 22.56 -16.82 4.70
CA PHE A 54 21.65 -15.70 4.54
C PHE A 54 21.59 -14.83 5.79
N LEU A 55 21.30 -15.44 6.95
CA LEU A 55 21.16 -14.69 8.21
C LEU A 55 22.48 -14.10 8.75
N ARG A 56 23.63 -14.75 8.54
CA ARG A 56 24.90 -14.33 9.18
C ARG A 56 25.75 -13.41 8.31
N VAL A 57 25.81 -13.68 7.02
CA VAL A 57 26.73 -13.03 6.08
C VAL A 57 25.94 -12.05 5.22
N HIS A 58 24.96 -12.56 4.47
CA HIS A 58 24.22 -11.76 3.50
C HIS A 58 23.48 -10.58 4.12
N MET A 59 22.70 -10.80 5.18
CA MET A 59 21.97 -9.72 5.85
C MET A 59 22.88 -8.62 6.43
N LYS A 60 24.09 -8.99 6.87
CA LYS A 60 25.05 -8.05 7.45
C LYS A 60 25.80 -7.28 6.36
N GLU A 61 26.26 -7.96 5.32
CA GLU A 61 27.15 -7.38 4.31
C GLU A 61 26.39 -6.66 3.20
N VAL A 62 25.24 -7.20 2.78
CA VAL A 62 24.44 -6.65 1.67
C VAL A 62 23.40 -5.65 2.19
N HIS A 63 22.72 -5.99 3.29
CA HIS A 63 21.64 -5.15 3.83
C HIS A 63 22.04 -4.31 5.04
N GLN A 64 23.29 -4.41 5.51
CA GLN A 64 23.80 -3.67 6.67
C GLN A 64 22.96 -3.88 7.95
N VAL A 65 22.26 -5.02 8.07
CA VAL A 65 21.43 -5.35 9.23
C VAL A 65 22.21 -6.22 10.20
N ASN A 66 22.42 -5.70 11.42
CA ASN A 66 23.00 -6.50 12.50
C ASN A 66 21.90 -7.28 13.24
N ALA A 67 21.85 -8.60 13.02
CA ALA A 67 20.90 -9.51 13.66
C ALA A 67 20.97 -9.55 15.20
N SER A 68 21.98 -8.91 15.81
CA SER A 68 22.09 -8.76 17.27
C SER A 68 21.13 -7.71 17.83
N HIS A 69 20.74 -6.72 17.02
CA HIS A 69 19.96 -5.53 17.45
C HIS A 69 18.76 -5.24 16.56
N ALA A 70 18.61 -5.94 15.44
CA ALA A 70 17.60 -5.63 14.44
C ALA A 70 17.09 -6.89 13.75
N CYS A 71 15.82 -6.88 13.34
CA CYS A 71 15.16 -8.02 12.70
C CYS A 71 15.72 -8.23 11.28
N PRO A 72 16.33 -9.40 10.99
CA PRO A 72 16.86 -9.68 9.65
C PRO A 72 15.74 -9.84 8.61
N PHE A 73 14.52 -10.13 9.03
CA PHE A 73 13.42 -10.37 8.11
C PHE A 73 12.75 -9.06 7.66
N CYS A 74 12.57 -8.09 8.55
CA CYS A 74 12.00 -6.79 8.15
C CYS A 74 13.06 -5.73 7.81
N LEU A 75 14.28 -6.14 7.41
CA LEU A 75 15.40 -5.25 7.08
C LEU A 75 15.72 -4.23 8.20
N GLY A 76 15.63 -4.66 9.45
CA GLY A 76 15.93 -3.82 10.60
C GLY A 76 14.93 -2.70 10.92
N ARG A 77 13.75 -2.68 10.28
CA ARG A 77 12.62 -1.82 10.69
C ARG A 77 12.20 -2.03 12.15
N PHE A 78 12.39 -3.24 12.67
CA PHE A 78 12.18 -3.57 14.06
C PHE A 78 13.53 -3.80 14.73
N GLN A 79 13.78 -3.09 15.83
CA GLN A 79 15.03 -3.07 16.58
C GLN A 79 14.78 -3.38 18.05
N TRP A 80 15.80 -3.86 18.75
CA TRP A 80 15.73 -4.20 20.16
C TRP A 80 17.07 -3.97 20.86
N LEU A 81 17.02 -3.79 22.18
CA LEU A 81 18.22 -3.78 23.00
C LEU A 81 18.80 -5.19 23.13
N ARG A 82 20.12 -5.30 23.32
CA ARG A 82 20.82 -6.60 23.38
C ARG A 82 20.19 -7.57 24.41
N GLN A 83 19.73 -7.02 25.53
CA GLN A 83 19.09 -7.77 26.61
C GLN A 83 17.67 -8.28 26.26
N GLU A 84 17.01 -7.64 25.29
CA GLU A 84 15.64 -7.95 24.87
C GLU A 84 15.60 -8.96 23.73
N ALA A 85 16.74 -9.38 23.17
CA ALA A 85 16.79 -10.29 22.03
C ALA A 85 16.07 -11.64 22.26
N ARG A 86 15.81 -11.99 23.53
CA ARG A 86 15.08 -13.19 23.97
C ARG A 86 13.67 -12.89 24.49
N SER A 87 13.22 -11.64 24.45
CA SER A 87 11.87 -11.27 24.87
C SER A 87 10.82 -11.94 23.99
N GLU A 88 9.63 -12.15 24.54
CA GLU A 88 8.55 -12.79 23.80
C GLU A 88 8.15 -11.95 22.58
N GLU A 89 8.08 -10.64 22.73
CA GLU A 89 7.75 -9.69 21.67
C GLU A 89 8.72 -9.77 20.49
N VAL A 90 10.03 -9.77 20.76
CA VAL A 90 11.06 -9.89 19.73
C VAL A 90 10.94 -11.22 18.97
N ASN A 91 10.69 -12.32 19.68
CA ASN A 91 10.55 -13.63 19.03
C ASN A 91 9.24 -13.79 18.27
N ARG A 92 8.15 -13.18 18.75
CA ARG A 92 6.87 -13.10 18.04
C ARG A 92 7.03 -12.38 16.71
N HIS A 93 7.63 -11.18 16.75
CA HIS A 93 7.91 -10.39 15.56
C HIS A 93 8.79 -11.16 14.56
N ARG A 94 9.88 -11.78 15.03
CA ARG A 94 10.76 -12.59 14.16
C ARG A 94 10.02 -13.74 13.49
N LEU A 95 9.15 -14.45 14.22
CA LEU A 95 8.36 -15.54 13.66
C LEU A 95 7.35 -15.06 12.62
N GLU A 96 6.69 -13.94 12.86
CA GLU A 96 5.74 -13.35 11.93
C GLU A 96 6.42 -12.89 10.64
N CYS A 97 7.53 -12.16 10.74
CA CYS A 97 8.28 -11.75 9.56
C CYS A 97 8.88 -12.94 8.81
N MET A 98 9.35 -13.97 9.51
CA MET A 98 9.85 -15.19 8.86
C MET A 98 8.75 -15.94 8.12
N LYS A 99 7.53 -16.02 8.70
CA LYS A 99 6.35 -16.59 8.02
C LYS A 99 5.96 -15.81 6.77
N ALA A 100 6.00 -14.48 6.85
CA ALA A 100 5.63 -13.62 5.74
C ALA A 100 6.62 -13.75 4.57
N LEU A 101 7.92 -13.85 4.85
CA LEU A 101 8.95 -13.95 3.81
C LEU A 101 9.13 -15.35 3.24
N PHE A 102 8.93 -16.37 4.07
CA PHE A 102 9.17 -17.75 3.68
C PHE A 102 7.97 -18.63 4.05
N PRO A 103 6.78 -18.40 3.46
CA PRO A 103 5.58 -19.15 3.78
C PRO A 103 5.78 -20.66 3.58
N GLU A 104 6.53 -21.05 2.55
CA GLU A 104 6.85 -22.44 2.23
C GLU A 104 7.57 -23.19 3.37
N LEU A 105 8.37 -22.49 4.18
CA LEU A 105 9.08 -23.11 5.31
C LEU A 105 8.14 -23.54 6.45
N PHE A 106 6.89 -23.07 6.44
CA PHE A 106 5.88 -23.37 7.47
C PHE A 106 4.84 -24.41 7.03
N HIS A 107 4.70 -24.66 5.73
CA HIS A 107 3.67 -25.56 5.20
C HIS A 107 4.19 -26.99 4.96
N SER A 108 5.49 -27.20 4.81
CA SER A 108 6.03 -28.54 4.59
C SER A 108 6.22 -29.32 5.91
N ARG A 109 5.18 -30.06 6.34
CA ARG A 109 5.42 -31.33 7.05
C ARG A 109 5.94 -32.30 6.00
N VAL A 110 7.26 -32.51 5.92
CA VAL A 110 7.79 -33.62 5.13
C VAL A 110 7.58 -34.88 5.97
N PRO A 111 6.63 -35.77 5.63
CA PRO A 111 6.48 -37.01 6.36
C PRO A 111 7.71 -37.86 6.08
N LYS A 112 8.31 -38.45 7.11
CA LYS A 112 9.32 -39.51 6.93
C LYS A 112 8.58 -40.76 6.45
N ILE A 113 8.39 -40.88 5.13
CA ILE A 113 7.72 -42.02 4.50
C ILE A 113 8.70 -43.20 4.49
N ARG A 114 8.29 -44.33 5.06
CA ARG A 114 9.07 -45.59 5.01
C ARG A 114 8.97 -46.19 3.59
N PRO A 115 10.00 -46.92 3.11
CA PRO A 115 10.08 -47.34 1.71
C PRO A 115 8.88 -48.14 1.17
N ASN A 116 8.18 -48.90 2.01
CA ASN A 116 7.05 -49.73 1.59
C ASN A 116 5.70 -48.98 1.50
N ASP A 117 5.57 -47.80 2.11
CA ASP A 117 4.36 -46.97 1.98
C ASP A 117 4.37 -46.22 0.64
N LYS A 118 5.57 -45.96 0.08
CA LYS A 118 5.75 -45.25 -1.20
C LYS A 118 5.03 -45.95 -2.34
N GLN A 119 5.05 -47.28 -2.42
CA GLN A 119 4.51 -48.01 -3.57
C GLN A 119 2.98 -48.06 -3.56
N ARG A 120 2.37 -48.02 -2.36
CA ARG A 120 0.92 -47.96 -2.16
C ARG A 120 0.40 -46.54 -2.33
N GLU A 121 1.10 -45.54 -1.80
CA GLU A 121 0.83 -44.12 -2.03
C GLU A 121 1.00 -43.75 -3.50
N GLN A 122 2.02 -44.27 -4.20
CA GLN A 122 2.20 -44.01 -5.63
C GLN A 122 1.03 -44.57 -6.45
N SER A 123 0.57 -45.78 -6.13
CA SER A 123 -0.58 -46.40 -6.80
C SER A 123 -1.88 -45.63 -6.54
N GLN A 124 -2.08 -45.13 -5.32
CA GLN A 124 -3.22 -44.26 -4.98
C GLN A 124 -3.13 -42.89 -5.66
N LEU A 125 -1.96 -42.26 -5.65
CA LEU A 125 -1.72 -41.00 -6.35
C LEU A 125 -1.92 -41.15 -7.86
N PHE A 126 -1.51 -42.26 -8.47
CA PHE A 126 -1.77 -42.51 -9.89
C PHE A 126 -3.27 -42.69 -10.19
N ALA A 127 -4.03 -43.29 -9.28
CA ALA A 127 -5.48 -43.40 -9.42
C ALA A 127 -6.19 -42.05 -9.23
N GLU A 128 -5.78 -41.25 -8.23
CA GLU A 128 -6.28 -39.88 -8.03
C GLU A 128 -5.92 -38.96 -9.18
N ILE A 129 -4.69 -39.01 -9.69
CA ILE A 129 -4.26 -38.23 -10.85
C ILE A 129 -5.06 -38.63 -12.09
N LYS A 130 -5.35 -39.92 -12.30
CA LYS A 130 -6.21 -40.36 -13.41
C LYS A 130 -7.64 -39.88 -13.25
N GLN A 131 -8.19 -39.88 -12.03
CA GLN A 131 -9.53 -39.37 -11.76
C GLN A 131 -9.59 -37.85 -11.96
N LEU A 132 -8.64 -37.10 -11.41
CA LEU A 132 -8.53 -35.65 -11.61
C LEU A 132 -8.31 -35.29 -13.08
N HIS A 133 -7.49 -36.06 -13.80
CA HIS A 133 -7.32 -35.89 -15.23
C HIS A 133 -8.62 -36.16 -15.98
N HIS A 134 -9.37 -37.21 -15.61
CA HIS A 134 -10.70 -37.47 -16.20
C HIS A 134 -11.70 -36.34 -15.88
N ASP A 135 -11.70 -35.78 -14.67
CA ASP A 135 -12.59 -34.68 -14.26
C ASP A 135 -12.19 -33.33 -14.91
N LEU A 136 -10.90 -33.13 -15.19
CA LEU A 136 -10.37 -31.98 -15.93
C LEU A 136 -10.59 -32.10 -17.44
N VAL A 137 -10.50 -33.32 -17.99
CA VAL A 137 -10.61 -33.60 -19.43
C VAL A 137 -12.06 -33.85 -19.87
N CYS A 138 -12.94 -34.33 -18.99
CA CYS A 138 -14.37 -34.35 -19.25
C CYS A 138 -14.85 -32.90 -19.41
N GLU A 139 -15.23 -32.56 -20.64
CA GLU A 139 -15.34 -31.23 -21.27
C GLU A 139 -16.38 -30.26 -20.66
N GLY A 140 -16.83 -30.48 -19.42
CA GLY A 140 -17.83 -29.68 -18.73
C GLY A 140 -17.30 -28.59 -17.81
N SER A 141 -16.06 -28.71 -17.29
CA SER A 141 -15.52 -27.74 -16.31
C SER A 141 -14.89 -26.52 -16.98
N GLU A 142 -14.09 -26.73 -18.03
CA GLU A 142 -13.45 -25.65 -18.79
C GLU A 142 -14.47 -24.84 -19.61
N SER A 143 -15.42 -25.51 -20.27
CA SER A 143 -16.49 -24.86 -21.04
C SER A 143 -17.37 -23.98 -20.15
N LYS A 144 -17.77 -24.51 -18.97
CA LYS A 144 -18.55 -23.78 -17.97
C LYS A 144 -17.78 -22.61 -17.37
N LEU A 145 -16.48 -22.77 -17.09
CA LEU A 145 -15.65 -21.67 -16.59
C LEU A 145 -15.47 -20.58 -17.65
N LYS A 146 -15.21 -20.94 -18.91
CA LYS A 146 -15.14 -19.98 -20.02
C LYS A 146 -16.45 -19.20 -20.19
N GLU A 147 -17.58 -19.86 -20.04
CA GLU A 147 -18.89 -19.22 -20.11
C GLU A 147 -19.15 -18.30 -18.90
N GLN A 148 -18.77 -18.72 -17.69
CA GLN A 148 -18.83 -17.85 -16.51
C GLN A 148 -17.96 -16.60 -16.65
N ILE A 149 -16.73 -16.75 -17.15
CA ILE A 149 -15.82 -15.62 -17.40
C ILE A 149 -16.43 -14.69 -18.46
N ARG A 150 -16.99 -15.23 -19.54
CA ARG A 150 -17.67 -14.44 -20.57
C ARG A 150 -18.82 -13.62 -19.99
N ASN A 151 -19.68 -14.24 -19.19
CA ASN A 151 -20.83 -13.56 -18.58
C ASN A 151 -20.37 -12.47 -17.59
N LEU A 152 -19.37 -12.75 -16.75
CA LEU A 152 -18.80 -11.75 -15.84
C LEU A 152 -18.19 -10.55 -16.58
N LEU A 153 -17.53 -10.78 -17.71
CA LEU A 153 -16.99 -9.70 -18.54
C LEU A 153 -18.11 -8.86 -19.17
N LEU A 154 -19.15 -9.49 -19.70
CA LEU A 154 -20.32 -8.78 -20.25
C LEU A 154 -21.04 -7.95 -19.19
N ASP A 155 -21.24 -8.50 -17.99
CA ASP A 155 -21.89 -7.80 -16.88
C ASP A 155 -21.05 -6.61 -16.40
N HIS A 156 -19.73 -6.80 -16.29
CA HIS A 156 -18.80 -5.73 -15.93
C HIS A 156 -18.82 -4.61 -16.96
N ASP A 157 -18.74 -4.93 -18.25
CA ASP A 157 -18.76 -3.94 -19.32
C ASP A 157 -20.10 -3.18 -19.36
N ALA A 158 -21.23 -3.88 -19.16
CA ALA A 158 -22.55 -3.25 -19.08
C ALA A 158 -22.66 -2.28 -17.89
N ALA A 159 -22.11 -2.65 -16.73
CA ALA A 159 -22.09 -1.79 -15.55
C ALA A 159 -21.24 -0.53 -15.76
N GLU A 160 -20.02 -0.67 -16.31
CA GLU A 160 -19.15 0.47 -16.55
C GLU A 160 -19.71 1.40 -17.65
N ILE A 161 -20.32 0.84 -18.71
CA ILE A 161 -21.03 1.64 -19.73
C ILE A 161 -22.18 2.43 -19.09
N THR A 162 -22.94 1.82 -18.18
CA THR A 162 -24.06 2.49 -17.49
C THR A 162 -23.56 3.64 -16.62
N LYS A 163 -22.48 3.43 -15.88
CA LYS A 163 -21.83 4.45 -15.06
C LYS A 163 -21.28 5.61 -15.90
N LEU A 164 -20.60 5.31 -17.01
CA LEU A 164 -20.09 6.34 -17.92
C LEU A 164 -21.21 7.16 -18.56
N ARG A 165 -22.34 6.53 -18.92
CA ARG A 165 -23.53 7.24 -19.41
C ARG A 165 -24.12 8.19 -18.37
N ALA A 166 -24.22 7.75 -17.11
CA ALA A 166 -24.68 8.60 -16.02
C ALA A 166 -23.75 9.80 -15.81
N GLN A 167 -22.43 9.57 -15.82
CA GLN A 167 -21.44 10.65 -15.73
C GLN A 167 -21.56 11.64 -16.91
N LEU A 168 -21.71 11.15 -18.15
CA LEU A 168 -21.93 12.01 -19.31
C LEU A 168 -23.20 12.87 -19.17
N SER A 169 -24.31 12.28 -18.72
CA SER A 169 -25.56 13.02 -18.45
C SER A 169 -25.34 14.15 -17.45
N THR A 170 -24.64 13.88 -16.35
CA THR A 170 -24.36 14.93 -15.33
C THR A 170 -23.45 16.04 -15.86
N LEU A 171 -22.48 15.70 -16.73
CA LEU A 171 -21.59 16.69 -17.35
C LEU A 171 -22.34 17.55 -18.37
N GLU A 172 -23.28 16.97 -19.12
CA GLU A 172 -24.13 17.71 -20.06
C GLU A 172 -25.07 18.68 -19.33
N GLU A 173 -25.67 18.26 -18.22
CA GLU A 173 -26.48 19.14 -17.37
C GLU A 173 -25.67 20.31 -16.81
N ALA A 174 -24.49 20.03 -16.26
CA ALA A 174 -23.60 21.07 -15.73
C ALA A 174 -23.12 22.04 -16.82
N ARG A 175 -22.85 21.55 -18.04
CA ARG A 175 -22.52 22.38 -19.19
C ARG A 175 -23.69 23.32 -19.55
N ASN A 176 -24.91 22.81 -19.59
CA ASN A 176 -26.08 23.59 -19.92
C ASN A 176 -26.34 24.70 -18.88
N GLN A 177 -26.20 24.38 -17.59
CA GLN A 177 -26.31 25.38 -16.51
C GLN A 177 -25.25 26.47 -16.63
N ARG A 178 -24.00 26.09 -16.95
CA ARG A 178 -22.92 27.06 -17.16
C ARG A 178 -23.21 27.98 -18.35
N GLU A 179 -23.76 27.45 -19.44
CA GLU A 179 -24.11 28.25 -20.62
C GLU A 179 -25.21 29.28 -20.29
N GLN A 180 -26.23 28.87 -19.53
CA GLN A 180 -27.29 29.77 -19.07
C GLN A 180 -26.73 30.91 -18.19
N LEU A 181 -25.86 30.59 -17.23
CA LEU A 181 -25.23 31.60 -16.39
C LEU A 181 -24.34 32.58 -17.17
N ILE A 182 -23.69 32.12 -18.24
CA ILE A 182 -22.93 32.99 -19.13
C ILE A 182 -23.86 33.98 -19.84
N GLN A 183 -24.98 33.48 -20.39
CA GLN A 183 -25.98 34.33 -21.05
C GLN A 183 -26.58 35.38 -20.10
N GLU A 184 -26.95 34.97 -18.88
CA GLU A 184 -27.44 35.91 -17.85
C GLU A 184 -26.39 36.97 -17.51
N LYS A 185 -25.12 36.56 -17.37
CA LYS A 185 -24.03 37.49 -17.07
C LYS A 185 -23.79 38.48 -18.22
N GLU A 186 -23.89 38.03 -19.47
CA GLU A 186 -23.77 38.90 -20.64
C GLU A 186 -24.90 39.93 -20.69
N GLN A 187 -26.14 39.53 -20.38
CA GLN A 187 -27.27 40.47 -20.26
C GLN A 187 -27.03 41.52 -19.17
N LEU A 188 -26.59 41.09 -17.99
CA LEU A 188 -26.28 42.02 -16.89
C LEU A 188 -25.14 42.99 -17.24
N ILE A 189 -24.16 42.56 -18.02
CA ILE A 189 -23.09 43.43 -18.51
C ILE A 189 -23.68 44.50 -19.44
N GLN A 190 -24.55 44.12 -20.38
CA GLN A 190 -25.21 45.05 -21.30
C GLN A 190 -26.07 46.08 -20.55
N GLU A 191 -26.86 45.64 -19.57
CA GLU A 191 -27.66 46.55 -18.73
C GLU A 191 -26.77 47.54 -17.96
N LYS A 192 -25.66 47.05 -17.41
CA LYS A 192 -24.70 47.89 -16.69
C LYS A 192 -24.05 48.92 -17.62
N GLU A 193 -23.69 48.55 -18.84
CA GLU A 193 -23.14 49.46 -19.84
C GLU A 193 -24.14 50.56 -20.21
N GLN A 194 -25.43 50.22 -20.38
CA GLN A 194 -26.48 51.21 -20.62
C GLN A 194 -26.65 52.18 -19.45
N LEU A 195 -26.63 51.67 -18.21
CA LEU A 195 -26.70 52.50 -17.01
C LEU A 195 -25.51 53.45 -16.88
N ILE A 196 -24.30 52.99 -17.24
CA ILE A 196 -23.10 53.85 -17.26
C ILE A 196 -23.27 54.97 -18.28
N GLN A 197 -23.73 54.67 -19.51
CA GLN A 197 -23.97 55.68 -20.54
C GLN A 197 -25.00 56.72 -20.09
N MET A 198 -26.10 56.29 -19.46
CA MET A 198 -27.10 57.21 -18.89
C MET A 198 -26.50 58.09 -17.78
N HIS A 199 -25.66 57.52 -16.92
CA HIS A 199 -25.01 58.26 -15.84
C HIS A 199 -24.05 59.32 -16.38
N GLU A 200 -23.26 58.99 -17.41
CA GLU A 200 -22.36 59.94 -18.08
C GLU A 200 -23.12 61.11 -18.71
N GLN A 201 -24.26 60.85 -19.36
CA GLN A 201 -25.12 61.90 -19.91
C GLN A 201 -25.68 62.82 -18.82
N LEU A 202 -26.10 62.25 -17.68
CA LEU A 202 -26.58 63.04 -16.53
C LEU A 202 -25.47 63.93 -15.96
N ILE A 203 -24.23 63.43 -15.86
CA ILE A 203 -23.07 64.22 -15.43
C ILE A 203 -22.85 65.39 -16.38
N GLN A 204 -22.82 65.15 -17.70
CA GLN A 204 -22.63 66.21 -18.70
C GLN A 204 -23.70 67.30 -18.59
N MET A 205 -24.96 66.91 -18.43
CA MET A 205 -26.06 67.87 -18.26
C MET A 205 -25.92 68.67 -16.95
N HIS A 206 -25.54 68.01 -15.85
CA HIS A 206 -25.30 68.68 -14.58
C HIS A 206 -24.16 69.70 -14.66
N GLU A 207 -23.07 69.37 -15.36
CA GLU A 207 -21.94 70.27 -15.58
C GLU A 207 -22.34 71.51 -16.39
N GLN A 208 -23.13 71.32 -17.46
CA GLN A 208 -23.66 72.41 -18.28
C GLN A 208 -24.58 73.35 -17.50
N LEU A 209 -25.49 72.79 -16.70
CA LEU A 209 -26.38 73.58 -15.82
C LEU A 209 -25.57 74.34 -14.77
N SER A 210 -24.59 73.69 -14.14
CA SER A 210 -23.69 74.31 -13.16
C SER A 210 -22.87 75.45 -13.77
N PHE A 211 -22.41 75.30 -15.01
CA PHE A 211 -21.74 76.36 -15.75
C PHE A 211 -22.68 77.56 -15.99
N SER A 212 -23.87 77.30 -16.53
CA SER A 212 -24.88 78.32 -16.84
C SER A 212 -25.31 79.11 -15.60
N LEU A 213 -25.48 78.41 -14.47
CA LEU A 213 -25.82 79.04 -13.19
C LEU A 213 -24.71 79.99 -12.71
N ARG A 214 -23.44 79.59 -12.82
CA ARG A 214 -22.29 80.44 -12.47
C ARG A 214 -22.23 81.68 -13.34
N GLU A 215 -22.46 81.56 -14.64
CA GLU A 215 -22.53 82.73 -15.54
C GLU A 215 -23.66 83.69 -15.15
N HIS A 216 -24.85 83.16 -14.84
CA HIS A 216 -25.97 83.99 -14.37
C HIS A 216 -25.65 84.71 -13.06
N GLN A 217 -25.04 84.03 -12.09
CA GLN A 217 -24.63 84.63 -10.82
C GLN A 217 -23.61 85.76 -11.03
N GLN A 218 -22.62 85.57 -11.91
CA GLN A 218 -21.63 86.61 -12.22
C GLN A 218 -22.25 87.86 -12.86
N LYS A 219 -23.31 87.70 -13.67
CA LYS A 219 -24.03 88.83 -14.26
C LYS A 219 -24.80 89.63 -13.20
N LEU A 220 -25.39 88.97 -12.20
CA LEU A 220 -26.14 89.64 -11.13
C LEU A 220 -25.25 90.46 -10.19
N VAL A 221 -24.00 90.03 -9.94
CA VAL A 221 -23.06 90.74 -9.04
C VAL A 221 -22.48 92.02 -9.66
N LYS A 222 -22.59 92.20 -10.99
CA LYS A 222 -22.02 93.34 -11.72
C LYS A 222 -22.98 94.51 -11.94
N VAL A 223 -24.20 94.45 -11.39
CA VAL A 223 -25.26 95.50 -11.44
C VAL A 223 -25.34 96.17 -10.09
#